data_AF-A0A2T0SZY0-F1
#
_entry.id   AF-A0A2T0SZY0-F1
#
_cell.length_a   1.000
_cell.length_b   1.000
_cell.length_c   1.000
_cell.angle_alpha   90.00
_cell.angle_beta   90.00
_cell.angle_gamma   90.00
#
_symmetry.space_group_name_H-M   'P 1'
#
loop_
_entity.id
_entity.type
_entity.pdbx_description
1 polymer ?
#
loop_
_entity_poly.entity_id
_entity_poly.type
_entity_poly.pdbx_seq_one_letter_code
_entity_poly.pdbx_strand_id
1 'polypeptide(L)'
;MTMVTSSFNGNPGSVPGSGGEVPTKSAPGSRPIDRGPGAGHISINTGAIVRSAGQFEGAGDNIDRFASRQQKILPRPPLVDGQADETWNQFSGDYEQGTSTFLEGVRCLGQAVRSLVESLVQFAQYCQATEDNAVSIAKHAVDSDDPPP
;
A
#
# COMPACT_ATOMS: atom_id res chain seq x y z
N MET A 1 30.78 18.42 -39.45
CA MET A 1 29.93 19.07 -38.43
C MET A 1 29.49 17.97 -37.49
N THR A 2 30.03 17.97 -36.28
CA THR A 2 29.92 16.90 -35.29
C THR A 2 29.20 17.46 -34.09
N MET A 3 28.10 16.85 -33.65
CA MET A 3 27.54 16.86 -32.28
C MET A 3 26.24 16.03 -32.31
N VAL A 4 25.77 15.30 -31.29
CA VAL A 4 26.31 14.60 -30.11
C VAL A 4 25.17 13.62 -29.77
N THR A 5 25.45 12.32 -29.62
CA THR A 5 24.50 11.34 -29.09
C THR A 5 24.67 11.26 -27.57
N SER A 6 23.63 11.55 -26.80
CA SER A 6 23.65 11.37 -25.34
C SER A 6 23.33 9.92 -24.98
N SER A 7 24.36 9.18 -24.60
CA SER A 7 24.26 7.88 -23.93
C SER A 7 23.68 8.04 -22.52
N PHE A 8 22.53 7.43 -22.25
CA PHE A 8 22.10 7.14 -20.88
C PHE A 8 22.77 5.83 -20.42
N ASN A 9 23.81 5.94 -19.61
CA ASN A 9 24.44 4.83 -18.91
C ASN A 9 24.40 5.15 -17.41
N GLY A 10 23.49 4.51 -16.67
CA GLY A 10 23.33 4.69 -15.22
C GLY A 10 23.20 3.33 -14.55
N ASN A 11 24.34 2.76 -14.14
CA ASN A 11 24.40 1.60 -13.25
C ASN A 11 24.43 2.10 -11.79
N PRO A 12 23.88 1.36 -10.81
CA PRO A 12 23.72 1.80 -9.44
C PRO A 12 25.02 1.55 -8.63
N GLY A 13 25.61 2.62 -8.13
CA GLY A 13 26.53 2.60 -6.98
C GLY A 13 25.89 3.43 -5.86
N SER A 14 26.03 3.16 -4.58
CA SER A 14 27.14 2.51 -3.89
C SER A 14 26.70 2.13 -2.48
N VAL A 15 27.14 0.97 -2.00
CA VAL A 15 27.14 0.65 -0.56
C VAL A 15 28.43 1.23 0.04
N PRO A 16 28.38 1.90 1.20
CA PRO A 16 29.56 1.99 2.06
C PRO A 16 29.27 1.55 3.49
N GLY A 17 30.05 0.57 3.95
CA GLY A 17 30.79 0.70 5.22
C GLY A 17 30.14 0.27 6.53
N SER A 18 30.70 -0.80 7.11
CA SER A 18 30.67 -1.18 8.52
C SER A 18 31.00 -0.04 9.50
N GLY A 19 30.40 -0.13 10.70
CA GLY A 19 31.02 0.29 11.96
C GLY A 19 30.39 1.51 12.62
N GLY A 20 29.62 1.29 13.68
CA GLY A 20 29.14 2.35 14.55
C GLY A 20 28.08 1.85 15.53
N GLU A 21 28.52 1.20 16.60
CA GLU A 21 27.68 0.91 17.76
C GLU A 21 27.08 2.20 18.33
N VAL A 22 25.76 2.29 18.39
CA VAL A 22 25.06 3.26 19.23
C VAL A 22 24.20 2.47 20.22
N PRO A 23 24.57 2.42 21.51
CA PRO A 23 23.78 1.72 22.50
C PRO A 23 22.58 2.60 22.90
N THR A 24 21.46 2.48 22.22
CA THR A 24 20.18 2.98 22.73
C THR A 24 19.58 1.92 23.65
N LYS A 25 19.83 2.08 24.96
CA LYS A 25 19.12 1.37 26.02
C LYS A 25 17.61 1.58 25.84
N SER A 26 16.96 0.61 25.21
CA SER A 26 15.51 0.44 25.30
C SER A 26 15.23 -0.50 26.48
N ALA A 27 14.30 -0.08 27.33
CA ALA A 27 13.88 -0.69 28.59
C ALA A 27 13.66 -2.22 28.52
N PRO A 28 13.70 -2.94 29.67
CA PRO A 28 13.41 -4.37 29.68
C PRO A 28 11.94 -4.59 29.35
N GLY A 29 11.64 -4.81 28.06
CA GLY A 29 10.38 -5.37 27.62
C GLY A 29 10.28 -6.79 28.17
N SER A 30 9.23 -7.04 28.96
CA SER A 30 8.87 -8.33 29.50
C SER A 30 8.98 -9.41 28.41
N ARG A 31 9.88 -10.37 28.61
CA ARG A 31 10.00 -11.52 27.70
C ARG A 31 8.68 -12.29 27.71
N PRO A 32 8.13 -12.68 26.55
CA PRO A 32 7.00 -13.60 26.52
C PRO A 32 7.44 -14.94 27.12
N ILE A 33 6.58 -15.53 27.93
CA ILE A 33 6.78 -16.86 28.51
C ILE A 33 6.73 -17.86 27.37
N ASP A 34 7.87 -18.46 27.05
CA ASP A 34 8.01 -19.50 26.03
C ASP A 34 7.34 -20.79 26.51
N ARG A 35 6.07 -20.97 26.15
CA ARG A 35 5.28 -22.17 26.47
C ARG A 35 5.51 -23.26 25.40
N GLY A 36 6.68 -23.88 25.45
CA GLY A 36 6.93 -25.22 24.92
C GLY A 36 7.16 -25.37 23.39
N PRO A 37 7.79 -26.48 22.95
CA PRO A 37 8.40 -26.63 21.62
C PRO A 37 7.40 -26.94 20.48
N GLY A 38 6.17 -26.44 20.58
CA GLY A 38 5.12 -26.58 19.56
C GLY A 38 4.23 -25.35 19.40
N ALA A 39 4.37 -24.33 20.26
CA ALA A 39 3.66 -23.07 20.15
C ALA A 39 4.56 -22.05 19.42
N GLY A 40 4.78 -22.27 18.12
CA GLY A 40 5.38 -21.24 17.28
C GLY A 40 4.50 -20.00 17.30
N HIS A 41 4.83 -19.02 18.15
CA HIS A 41 4.18 -17.72 18.14
C HIS A 41 4.46 -17.07 16.78
N ILE A 42 3.52 -17.17 15.86
CA ILE A 42 3.48 -16.28 14.70
C ILE A 42 2.98 -14.94 15.24
N SER A 43 3.88 -14.14 15.82
CA SER A 43 3.55 -12.76 16.16
C SER A 43 3.39 -12.00 14.85
N ILE A 44 2.18 -11.54 14.55
CA ILE A 44 1.93 -10.80 13.32
C ILE A 44 2.29 -9.35 13.59
N ASN A 45 3.19 -8.77 12.79
CA ASN A 45 3.56 -7.36 12.92
C ASN A 45 2.44 -6.46 12.36
N THR A 46 1.36 -6.32 13.12
CA THR A 46 0.19 -5.50 12.78
C THR A 46 0.57 -4.07 12.46
N GLY A 47 1.57 -3.51 13.17
CA GLY A 47 2.11 -2.19 12.88
C GLY A 47 2.76 -2.06 11.50
N ALA A 48 3.45 -3.10 11.01
CA ALA A 48 3.99 -3.12 9.66
C ALA A 48 2.90 -3.20 8.59
N ILE A 49 1.82 -3.95 8.86
CA ILE A 49 0.64 -4.07 7.97
C ILE A 49 -0.09 -2.73 7.85
N VAL A 50 -0.32 -2.04 8.97
CA VAL A 50 -0.97 -0.71 8.94
C VAL A 50 -0.08 0.31 8.23
N ARG A 51 1.24 0.29 8.46
CA ARG A 51 2.16 1.17 7.74
C ARG A 51 2.19 0.91 6.24
N SER A 52 2.19 -0.35 5.80
CA SER A 52 2.14 -0.68 4.38
C SER A 52 0.80 -0.29 3.77
N ALA A 53 -0.33 -0.50 4.45
CA ALA A 53 -1.63 -0.03 4.04
C ALA A 53 -1.66 1.50 3.83
N GLY A 54 -1.05 2.26 4.75
CA GLY A 54 -0.90 3.72 4.63
C GLY A 54 -0.10 4.18 3.40
N GLN A 55 0.82 3.35 2.87
CA GLN A 55 1.54 3.67 1.62
C GLN A 55 0.62 3.62 0.39
N PHE A 56 -0.46 2.82 0.45
CA PHE A 56 -1.41 2.65 -0.65
C PHE A 56 -2.65 3.56 -0.53
N GLU A 57 -2.90 4.15 0.63
CA GLU A 57 -4.06 5.01 0.90
C GLU A 57 -4.12 6.19 -0.10
N GLY A 58 -2.97 6.83 -0.37
CA GLY A 58 -2.88 7.91 -1.37
C GLY A 58 -2.95 7.44 -2.82
N ALA A 59 -2.70 6.16 -3.11
CA ALA A 59 -2.67 5.64 -4.48
C ALA A 59 -4.09 5.57 -5.08
N GLY A 60 -5.07 5.08 -4.32
CA GLY A 60 -6.48 5.03 -4.76
C GLY A 60 -7.02 6.42 -5.11
N ASP A 61 -6.72 7.42 -4.29
CA ASP A 61 -7.11 8.82 -4.51
C ASP A 61 -6.43 9.44 -5.73
N ASN A 62 -5.15 9.16 -5.94
CA ASN A 62 -4.42 9.66 -7.11
C ASN A 62 -4.98 9.08 -8.41
N ILE A 63 -5.32 7.78 -8.41
CA ILE A 63 -5.94 7.09 -9.54
C ILE A 63 -7.30 7.72 -9.87
N ASP A 64 -8.13 7.94 -8.86
CA ASP A 64 -9.47 8.52 -9.01
C ASP A 64 -9.40 10.00 -9.49
N ARG A 65 -8.45 10.77 -8.96
CA ARG A 65 -8.16 12.14 -9.44
C ARG A 65 -7.68 12.15 -10.88
N PHE A 66 -6.83 11.22 -11.28
CA PHE A 66 -6.41 11.08 -12.67
C PHE A 66 -7.62 10.81 -13.57
N ALA A 67 -8.43 9.81 -13.24
CA ALA A 67 -9.62 9.47 -14.03
C ALA A 67 -10.60 10.64 -14.13
N SER A 68 -10.81 11.36 -13.03
CA SER A 68 -11.66 12.56 -12.98
C SER A 68 -11.13 13.72 -13.83
N ARG A 69 -9.82 13.92 -13.88
CA ARG A 69 -9.21 14.96 -14.75
C ARG A 69 -9.34 14.59 -16.23
N GLN A 70 -9.10 13.32 -16.56
CA GLN A 70 -9.22 12.83 -17.93
C GLN A 70 -10.66 12.90 -18.44
N GLN A 71 -11.66 12.57 -17.60
CA GLN A 71 -13.07 12.70 -17.96
C GLN A 71 -13.47 14.13 -18.35
N LYS A 72 -12.87 15.14 -17.70
CA LYS A 72 -13.18 16.56 -17.97
C LYS A 72 -12.62 17.06 -19.30
N ILE A 73 -11.54 16.45 -19.78
CA ILE A 73 -10.90 16.84 -21.04
C ILE A 73 -11.35 15.98 -22.21
N LEU A 74 -11.98 14.83 -21.94
CA LEU A 74 -12.48 13.91 -22.95
C LEU A 74 -13.31 14.57 -24.07
N PRO A 75 -14.28 15.47 -23.79
CA PRO A 75 -15.09 16.08 -24.85
C PRO A 75 -14.35 17.19 -25.63
N ARG A 76 -13.06 17.44 -25.36
CA ARG A 76 -12.30 18.52 -26.00
C ARG A 76 -11.52 17.97 -27.20
N PRO A 77 -11.59 18.63 -28.36
CA PRO A 77 -10.74 18.28 -29.49
C PRO A 77 -9.25 18.40 -29.12
N PRO A 78 -8.38 17.51 -29.64
CA PRO A 78 -6.96 17.46 -29.30
C PRO A 78 -6.12 18.55 -29.97
N LEU A 79 -6.69 19.33 -30.90
CA LEU A 79 -5.98 20.36 -31.63
C LEU A 79 -5.68 21.58 -30.73
N VAL A 80 -4.53 22.20 -30.96
CA VAL A 80 -3.98 23.32 -30.16
C VAL A 80 -4.95 24.49 -30.01
N ASP A 81 -5.87 24.64 -30.96
CA ASP A 81 -6.83 25.74 -31.03
C ASP A 81 -8.25 25.34 -30.58
N GLY A 82 -8.45 24.11 -30.10
CA GLY A 82 -9.77 23.58 -29.71
C GLY A 82 -10.74 23.37 -30.88
N GLN A 83 -10.23 23.44 -32.11
CA GLN A 83 -10.99 23.14 -33.34
C GLN A 83 -11.09 21.63 -33.53
N ALA A 84 -12.19 21.15 -34.09
CA ALA A 84 -12.32 19.79 -34.59
C ALA A 84 -11.98 19.77 -36.07
N ASP A 85 -11.13 18.85 -36.52
CA ASP A 85 -10.94 18.58 -37.95
C ASP A 85 -11.83 17.43 -38.44
N GLU A 86 -11.83 17.19 -39.75
CA GLU A 86 -12.67 16.16 -40.38
C GLU A 86 -12.32 14.74 -39.88
N THR A 87 -11.04 14.50 -39.56
CA THR A 87 -10.57 13.25 -38.96
C THR A 87 -11.07 13.09 -37.53
N TRP A 88 -11.01 14.14 -36.70
CA TRP A 88 -11.57 14.12 -35.36
C TRP A 88 -13.07 13.85 -35.37
N ASN A 89 -13.84 14.53 -36.23
CA ASN A 89 -15.29 14.28 -36.33
C ASN A 89 -15.62 12.84 -36.75
N GLN A 90 -14.73 12.20 -37.52
CA GLN A 90 -14.90 10.81 -37.91
C GLN A 90 -14.60 9.82 -36.78
N PHE A 91 -13.62 10.11 -35.92
CA PHE A 91 -13.11 9.16 -34.91
C PHE A 91 -13.44 9.54 -33.46
N SER A 92 -14.03 10.70 -33.19
CA SER A 92 -14.30 11.19 -31.84
C SER A 92 -15.23 10.27 -31.07
N GLY A 93 -16.23 9.69 -31.72
CA GLY A 93 -17.15 8.74 -31.08
C GLY A 93 -16.42 7.51 -30.52
N ASP A 94 -15.61 6.85 -31.36
CA ASP A 94 -14.83 5.67 -30.96
C ASP A 94 -13.79 6.03 -29.90
N TYR A 95 -13.14 7.18 -30.04
CA TYR A 95 -12.18 7.70 -29.06
C TYR A 95 -12.83 7.97 -27.71
N GLU A 96 -13.98 8.65 -27.69
CA GLU A 96 -14.74 8.97 -26.48
C GLU A 96 -15.23 7.70 -25.79
N GLN A 97 -15.77 6.75 -26.56
CA GLN A 97 -16.23 5.47 -26.03
C GLN A 97 -15.08 4.63 -25.45
N GLY A 98 -13.99 4.49 -26.20
CA GLY A 98 -12.81 3.74 -25.77
C GLY A 98 -12.16 4.35 -24.53
N THR A 99 -12.01 5.67 -24.52
CA THR A 99 -11.45 6.38 -23.36
C THR A 99 -12.39 6.33 -22.16
N SER A 100 -13.71 6.46 -22.34
CA SER A 100 -14.67 6.31 -21.25
C SER A 100 -14.56 4.93 -20.58
N THR A 101 -14.47 3.87 -21.39
CA THR A 101 -14.30 2.49 -20.91
C THR A 101 -12.98 2.33 -20.14
N PHE A 102 -11.89 2.89 -20.67
CA PHE A 102 -10.60 2.91 -20.00
C PHE A 102 -10.68 3.63 -18.64
N LEU A 103 -11.29 4.82 -18.60
CA LEU A 103 -11.42 5.61 -17.37
C LEU A 103 -12.28 4.92 -16.32
N GLU A 104 -13.32 4.19 -16.73
CA GLU A 104 -14.09 3.34 -15.83
C GLU A 104 -13.22 2.24 -15.21
N GLY A 105 -12.42 1.52 -16.01
CA GLY A 105 -11.47 0.52 -15.52
C GLY A 105 -10.46 1.11 -14.53
N VAL A 106 -9.96 2.32 -14.80
CA VAL A 106 -9.06 3.05 -13.89
C VAL A 106 -9.77 3.40 -12.57
N ARG A 107 -11.03 3.82 -12.59
CA ARG A 107 -11.81 4.05 -11.35
C ARG A 107 -11.99 2.76 -10.55
N CYS A 108 -12.32 1.66 -11.22
CA CYS A 108 -12.43 0.35 -10.58
C CYS A 108 -11.12 -0.07 -9.91
N LEU A 109 -9.97 0.19 -10.54
CA LEU A 109 -8.66 -0.04 -9.93
C LEU A 109 -8.47 0.83 -8.67
N GLY A 110 -8.82 2.12 -8.73
CA GLY A 110 -8.77 3.02 -7.57
C GLY A 110 -9.61 2.51 -6.40
N GLN A 111 -10.82 2.01 -6.67
CA GLN A 111 -11.69 1.40 -5.67
C GLN A 111 -11.11 0.10 -5.10
N ALA A 112 -10.55 -0.77 -5.94
CA ALA A 112 -9.91 -2.01 -5.52
C ALA A 112 -8.72 -1.75 -4.58
N VAL A 113 -7.92 -0.72 -4.86
CA VAL A 113 -6.80 -0.30 -3.99
C VAL A 113 -7.32 0.18 -2.63
N ARG A 114 -8.39 0.99 -2.60
CA ARG A 114 -9.01 1.43 -1.32
C ARG A 114 -9.54 0.24 -0.52
N SER A 115 -10.24 -0.70 -1.18
CA SER A 115 -10.76 -1.91 -0.53
C SER A 115 -9.64 -2.81 0.01
N LEU A 116 -8.51 -2.90 -0.69
CA LEU A 116 -7.32 -3.62 -0.19
C LEU A 116 -6.78 -2.97 1.09
N VAL A 117 -6.65 -1.64 1.11
CA VAL A 117 -6.22 -0.89 2.30
C VAL A 117 -7.14 -1.16 3.49
N GLU A 118 -8.45 -1.05 3.29
CA GLU A 118 -9.45 -1.35 4.32
C GLU A 118 -9.32 -2.79 4.85
N SER A 119 -9.14 -3.75 3.95
CA SER A 119 -8.99 -5.17 4.30
C SER A 119 -7.71 -5.41 5.12
N LEU A 120 -6.60 -4.75 4.78
CA LEU A 120 -5.34 -4.85 5.53
C LEU A 120 -5.47 -4.26 6.93
N VAL A 121 -6.17 -3.13 7.07
CA VAL A 121 -6.44 -2.50 8.37
C VAL A 121 -7.33 -3.41 9.24
N GLN A 122 -8.41 -3.94 8.68
CA GLN A 122 -9.30 -4.87 9.40
C GLN A 122 -8.56 -6.14 9.83
N PHE A 123 -7.72 -6.70 8.96
CA PHE A 123 -6.90 -7.86 9.28
C PHE A 123 -5.94 -7.56 10.43
N ALA A 124 -5.25 -6.41 10.40
CA ALA A 124 -4.35 -6.01 11.48
C ALA A 124 -5.08 -5.85 12.82
N GLN A 125 -6.29 -5.28 12.81
CA GLN A 125 -7.15 -5.16 14.01
C GLN A 125 -7.55 -6.53 14.56
N TYR A 126 -7.92 -7.46 13.68
CA TYR A 126 -8.29 -8.82 14.07
C TYR A 126 -7.11 -9.57 14.71
N CYS A 127 -5.91 -9.46 14.12
CA CYS A 127 -4.69 -10.04 14.69
C CYS A 127 -4.40 -9.48 16.09
N GLN A 128 -4.50 -8.15 16.25
CA GLN A 128 -4.25 -7.51 17.54
C GLN A 128 -5.27 -7.95 18.60
N ALA A 129 -6.56 -8.00 18.26
CA ALA A 129 -7.60 -8.48 19.18
C ALA A 129 -7.38 -9.95 19.59
N THR A 130 -6.89 -10.78 18.67
CA THR A 130 -6.56 -12.18 18.95
C THR A 130 -5.38 -12.30 19.89
N GLU A 131 -4.32 -11.50 19.68
CA GLU A 131 -3.15 -11.45 20.57
C GLU A 131 -3.53 -10.95 21.97
N ASP A 132 -4.34 -9.89 22.07
CA ASP A 132 -4.83 -9.36 23.35
C ASP A 132 -5.66 -10.40 24.12
N ASN A 133 -6.50 -11.16 23.42
CA ASN A 133 -7.28 -12.25 24.02
C ASN A 133 -6.39 -13.38 24.52
N ALA A 134 -5.39 -13.81 23.73
CA ALA A 134 -4.44 -14.83 24.13
C ALA A 134 -3.65 -14.42 25.39
N VAL A 135 -3.24 -13.14 25.47
CA VAL A 135 -2.57 -12.59 26.66
C VAL A 135 -3.50 -12.59 27.87
N SER A 136 -4.78 -12.24 27.70
CA SER A 136 -5.78 -12.25 28.76
C SER A 136 -6.00 -13.67 29.33
N ILE A 137 -6.21 -14.66 28.45
CA ILE A 137 -6.37 -16.07 28.85
C ILE A 137 -5.12 -16.57 29.56
N ALA A 138 -3.92 -16.22 29.06
CA ALA A 138 -2.67 -16.63 29.68
C ALA A 138 -2.50 -16.05 31.10
N LYS A 139 -2.88 -14.79 31.32
CA LYS A 139 -2.87 -14.15 32.64
C LYS A 139 -3.85 -14.82 33.60
N HIS A 140 -5.09 -15.03 33.16
CA HIS A 140 -6.10 -15.72 33.96
C HIS A 140 -5.68 -17.14 34.35
N ALA A 141 -5.01 -17.87 33.45
CA ALA A 141 -4.51 -19.21 33.74
C ALA A 141 -3.40 -19.22 34.80
N VAL A 142 -2.53 -18.20 34.83
CA VAL A 142 -1.45 -18.06 35.83
C VAL A 142 -2.02 -17.66 37.19
N ASP A 143 -3.05 -16.82 37.21
CA ASP A 143 -3.71 -16.39 38.45
C ASP A 143 -4.57 -17.50 39.08
N SER A 144 -4.95 -18.52 38.30
CA SER A 144 -5.76 -19.67 38.75
C SER A 144 -4.97 -20.88 39.26
N ASP A 145 -3.63 -20.81 39.29
CA ASP A 145 -2.75 -21.85 39.88
C ASP A 145 -2.75 -21.79 41.42
N ASP A 146 -3.94 -21.78 42.05
CA ASP A 146 -4.07 -22.17 43.46
C ASP A 146 -3.68 -23.66 43.59
N PRO A 147 -2.82 -24.06 44.56
CA PRO A 147 -2.45 -25.45 44.72
C PRO A 147 -3.71 -26.29 45.03
N PRO A 148 -3.83 -27.50 44.46
CA PRO A 148 -4.98 -28.34 44.73
C PRO A 148 -5.04 -28.69 46.23
N PRO A 149 -6.25 -28.85 46.80
CA PRO A 149 -6.42 -29.19 48.21
C PRO A 149 -5.76 -30.52 48.60
#